data_AF-A0A0Q8F3L5-F1
#
_entry.id   AF-A0A0Q8F3L5-F1
#
_cell.length_a   1.000
_cell.length_b   1.000
_cell.length_c   1.000
_cell.angle_alpha   90.00
_cell.angle_beta   90.00
_cell.angle_gamma   90.00
#
_symmetry.space_group_name_H-M   'P 1'
#
loop_
_entity.id
_entity.type
_entity.pdbx_description
1 polymer ?
#
loop_
_entity_poly.entity_id
_entity_poly.type
_entity_poly.pdbx_seq_one_letter_code
_entity_poly.pdbx_strand_id
1 'polypeptide(L)'
;MKSKQMSIVVLRAFELFLLGVACFFLIPPVPSTPERYDLMPGFAFAGTAFLASLVLANRRGAENVATMLIKLVGFLMFGYAIYLRCDFG
;
A
#
# COMPACT_ATOMS: atom_id res chain seq x y z
N MET A 1 5.74 32.00 -1.49
CA MET A 1 6.52 30.85 -0.98
C MET A 1 5.74 29.93 -0.04
N LYS A 2 4.96 30.43 0.93
CA LYS A 2 4.20 29.58 1.89
C LYS A 2 3.22 28.57 1.27
N SER A 3 2.50 28.90 0.20
CA SER A 3 1.48 27.97 -0.36
C SER A 3 2.07 26.73 -1.06
N LYS A 4 3.22 26.86 -1.73
CA LYS A 4 3.91 25.71 -2.36
C LYS A 4 4.43 24.72 -1.31
N GLN A 5 4.96 25.23 -0.20
CA GLN A 5 5.46 24.41 0.89
C GLN A 5 4.32 23.68 1.62
N MET A 6 3.20 24.37 1.85
CA MET A 6 2.00 23.76 2.44
C MET A 6 1.43 22.64 1.56
N SER A 7 1.40 22.83 0.23
CA SER A 7 0.94 21.81 -0.71
C SER A 7 1.82 20.54 -0.68
N ILE A 8 3.14 20.70 -0.62
CA ILE A 8 4.08 19.56 -0.51
C ILE A 8 3.87 18.76 0.78
N VAL A 9 3.66 19.46 1.91
CA VAL A 9 3.43 18.81 3.20
C VAL A 9 2.11 18.01 3.18
N VAL A 10 1.04 18.59 2.62
CA VAL A 10 -0.25 17.88 2.48
C VAL A 10 -0.11 16.65 1.59
N LEU A 11 0.57 16.77 0.45
CA LEU A 11 0.85 15.62 -0.44
C LEU A 11 1.60 14.50 0.29
N ARG A 12 2.62 14.83 1.09
CA ARG A 12 3.35 13.84 1.88
C ARG A 12 2.51 13.22 2.98
N ALA A 13 1.69 13.99 3.68
CA ALA A 13 0.77 13.47 4.66
C ALA A 13 -0.19 12.45 4.03
N PHE A 14 -0.67 12.76 2.81
CA PHE A 14 -1.53 11.87 2.05
C PHE A 14 -0.81 10.61 1.53
N GLU A 15 0.43 10.73 1.04
CA GLU A 15 1.30 9.60 0.68
C GLU A 15 1.46 8.63 1.86
N LEU A 16 1.76 9.16 3.06
CA LEU A 16 1.93 8.38 4.28
C LEU A 16 0.62 7.76 4.79
N PHE A 17 -0.49 8.50 4.70
CA PHE A 17 -1.81 7.99 5.05
C PHE A 17 -2.19 6.79 4.16
N LEU A 18 -2.06 6.93 2.84
CA LEU A 18 -2.34 5.86 1.88
C LEU A 18 -1.42 4.65 2.07
N LEU A 19 -0.15 4.87 2.40
CA LEU A 19 0.77 3.81 2.75
C LEU A 19 0.33 3.07 4.02
N GLY A 20 -0.09 3.81 5.05
CA GLY A 20 -0.61 3.23 6.28
C GLY A 20 -1.86 2.37 6.04
N VAL A 21 -2.80 2.87 5.24
CA VAL A 21 -3.99 2.12 4.81
C VAL A 21 -3.59 0.87 4.04
N ALA A 22 -2.64 0.98 3.11
CA ALA A 22 -2.15 -0.16 2.35
C ALA A 22 -1.58 -1.25 3.27
N CYS A 23 -0.71 -0.88 4.21
CA CYS A 23 -0.14 -1.82 5.17
C CYS A 23 -1.21 -2.45 6.09
N PHE A 24 -2.20 -1.67 6.52
CA PHE A 24 -3.29 -2.15 7.38
C PHE A 24 -4.10 -3.24 6.68
N PHE A 25 -4.48 -3.03 5.42
CA PHE A 25 -5.27 -4.01 4.65
C PHE A 25 -4.42 -5.17 4.10
N LEU A 26 -3.09 -5.02 4.02
CA LEU A 26 -2.20 -6.09 3.59
C LEU A 26 -2.08 -7.19 4.63
N ILE A 27 -2.15 -6.84 5.91
CA ILE A 27 -1.98 -7.79 7.01
C ILE A 27 -3.35 -8.39 7.36
N PRO A 28 -3.56 -9.71 7.19
CA PRO A 28 -4.76 -10.37 7.63
C PRO A 28 -5.06 -10.09 9.11
N PRO A 29 -6.32 -9.87 9.50
CA PRO A 29 -6.69 -9.96 10.91
C PRO A 29 -6.43 -11.39 11.41
N VAL A 30 -5.92 -11.52 12.64
CA VAL A 30 -5.78 -12.83 13.29
C VAL A 30 -7.19 -13.38 13.51
N PRO A 31 -7.56 -14.51 12.88
CA PRO A 31 -8.92 -15.01 12.99
C PRO A 31 -9.15 -15.57 14.39
N SER A 32 -10.25 -15.15 15.02
CA SER A 32 -10.74 -15.72 16.28
C SER A 32 -11.63 -16.96 16.06
N THR A 33 -11.96 -17.27 14.80
CA THR A 33 -12.78 -18.39 14.37
C THR A 33 -12.03 -19.25 13.35
N PRO A 34 -12.33 -20.55 13.24
CA PRO A 34 -11.65 -21.46 12.30
C PRO A 34 -12.09 -21.29 10.83
N GLU A 35 -12.89 -20.29 10.49
CA GLU A 35 -13.36 -20.08 9.12
C GLU A 35 -12.26 -19.44 8.25
N ARG A 36 -12.12 -19.95 7.03
CA ARG A 36 -11.23 -19.34 6.02
C ARG A 36 -11.71 -17.93 5.72
N TYR A 37 -10.97 -16.94 6.16
CA TYR A 37 -11.20 -15.55 5.82
C TYR A 37 -10.75 -15.32 4.37
N ASP A 38 -11.62 -14.77 3.51
CA ASP A 38 -11.22 -14.40 2.16
C ASP A 38 -10.31 -13.16 2.21
N LEU A 39 -9.04 -13.36 1.87
CA LEU A 39 -7.99 -12.34 1.95
C LEU A 39 -7.85 -11.53 0.66
N MET A 40 -8.49 -11.96 -0.45
CA MET A 40 -8.42 -11.24 -1.73
C MET A 40 -8.93 -9.79 -1.66
N PRO A 41 -10.05 -9.47 -0.97
CA PRO A 41 -10.54 -8.10 -0.89
C PRO A 41 -9.52 -7.16 -0.21
N GLY A 42 -8.94 -7.60 0.91
CA GLY A 42 -7.92 -6.83 1.64
C GLY A 42 -6.68 -6.57 0.79
N PHE A 43 -6.19 -7.59 0.08
CA PHE A 43 -5.05 -7.47 -0.82
C PHE A 43 -5.30 -6.51 -1.99
N ALA A 44 -6.50 -6.54 -2.59
CA ALA A 44 -6.87 -5.62 -3.66
C ALA A 44 -6.95 -4.16 -3.16
N PHE A 45 -7.54 -3.93 -1.99
CA PHE A 45 -7.56 -2.60 -1.35
C PHE A 45 -6.15 -2.11 -1.00
N ALA A 46 -5.30 -2.99 -0.48
CA ALA A 46 -3.92 -2.67 -0.16
C ALA A 46 -3.12 -2.25 -1.40
N GLY A 47 -3.24 -3.02 -2.50
CA GLY A 47 -2.57 -2.73 -3.76
C GLY A 47 -3.01 -1.39 -4.37
N THR A 48 -4.31 -1.09 -4.36
CA THR A 48 -4.84 0.18 -4.89
C THR A 48 -4.43 1.38 -4.05
N ALA A 49 -4.47 1.27 -2.71
CA ALA A 49 -4.00 2.33 -1.82
C ALA A 49 -2.51 2.60 -1.98
N PHE A 50 -1.70 1.55 -2.11
CA PHE A 50 -0.26 1.68 -2.34
C PHE A 50 0.06 2.30 -3.70
N LEU A 51 -0.66 1.89 -4.76
CA LEU A 51 -0.54 2.51 -6.08
C LEU A 51 -0.88 4.00 -6.04
N ALA A 52 -1.94 4.39 -5.34
CA ALA A 52 -2.29 5.80 -5.18
C ALA A 52 -1.18 6.60 -4.46
N SER A 53 -0.57 6.04 -3.41
CA SER A 53 0.59 6.64 -2.73
C SER A 53 1.78 6.84 -3.68
N LEU A 54 2.10 5.82 -4.47
CA LEU A 54 3.16 5.84 -5.47
C LEU A 54 2.91 6.86 -6.60
N VAL A 55 1.67 6.99 -7.08
CA VAL A 55 1.30 7.99 -8.09
C VAL A 55 1.49 9.40 -7.57
N LEU A 56 1.16 9.66 -6.30
CA LEU A 56 1.40 10.96 -5.66
C LEU A 56 2.91 11.25 -5.55
N ALA A 57 3.72 10.27 -5.16
CA ALA A 57 5.18 10.40 -5.09
C ALA A 57 5.81 10.69 -6.46
N ASN A 58 5.34 10.00 -7.52
CA ASN A 58 5.76 10.24 -8.91
C ASN A 58 5.34 11.65 -9.39
N ARG A 59 4.10 12.09 -9.09
CA ARG A 59 3.63 13.45 -9.43
C ARG A 59 4.42 14.55 -8.73
N ARG A 60 4.95 14.29 -7.54
CA ARG A 60 5.83 15.20 -6.80
C ARG A 60 7.27 15.23 -7.35
N GLY A 61 7.59 14.40 -8.35
CA GLY A 61 8.95 14.25 -8.87
C GLY A 61 9.91 13.59 -7.88
N ALA A 62 9.37 12.87 -6.89
CA ALA A 62 10.17 12.18 -5.88
C ALA A 62 10.63 10.80 -6.34
N GLU A 63 9.96 10.24 -7.35
CA GLU A 63 10.21 8.92 -7.90
C GLU A 63 10.04 8.90 -9.41
N ASN A 64 10.71 7.95 -10.06
CA ASN A 64 10.54 7.64 -11.47
C ASN A 64 9.55 6.47 -11.65
N VAL A 65 8.93 6.40 -12.82
CA VAL A 65 7.96 5.33 -13.17
C VAL A 65 8.55 3.93 -13.00
N ALA A 66 9.83 3.72 -13.35
CA ALA A 66 10.49 2.43 -13.16
C ALA A 66 10.55 2.03 -11.67
N THR A 67 10.97 2.95 -10.80
CA THR A 67 11.02 2.75 -9.34
C THR A 67 9.63 2.50 -8.77
N MET A 68 8.63 3.23 -9.27
CA MET A 68 7.22 3.07 -8.91
C MET A 68 6.73 1.63 -9.18
N LEU A 69 7.01 1.10 -10.38
CA LEU A 69 6.62 -0.26 -10.78
C LEU A 69 7.35 -1.32 -9.94
N ILE A 70 8.65 -1.16 -9.71
CA ILE A 70 9.42 -2.09 -8.88
C ILE A 70 8.85 -2.15 -7.45
N LYS A 71 8.53 -0.99 -6.86
CA LYS A 71 7.91 -0.92 -5.54
C LYS A 71 6.54 -1.59 -5.53
N LEU A 72 5.70 -1.32 -6.52
CA LEU A 72 4.38 -1.93 -6.64
C LEU A 72 4.46 -3.46 -6.72
N VAL A 73 5.32 -3.98 -7.60
CA VAL A 73 5.53 -5.43 -7.73
C VAL A 73 6.07 -6.01 -6.43
N GLY A 74 7.06 -5.37 -5.80
CA GLY A 74 7.60 -5.80 -4.51
C GLY A 74 6.55 -5.86 -3.41
N PHE A 75 5.67 -4.86 -3.33
CA PHE A 75 4.57 -4.82 -2.37
C PHE A 75 3.55 -5.94 -2.61
N LEU A 76 3.15 -6.15 -3.87
CA LEU A 76 2.21 -7.22 -4.22
C LEU A 76 2.81 -8.61 -3.94
N MET A 77 4.07 -8.84 -4.30
CA MET A 77 4.79 -10.08 -4.00
C MET A 77 4.89 -10.31 -2.49
N PHE A 78 5.16 -9.25 -1.71
CA PHE A 78 5.23 -9.32 -0.26
C PHE A 78 3.86 -9.70 0.36
N GLY A 79 2.77 -9.04 -0.06
CA GLY A 79 1.43 -9.41 0.42
C GLY A 79 1.00 -10.80 -0.03
N TYR A 80 1.37 -11.24 -1.23
CA TYR A 80 1.12 -12.60 -1.69
C TYR A 80 1.89 -13.63 -0.86
N ALA A 81 3.14 -13.34 -0.47
CA ALA A 81 3.89 -14.20 0.43
C ALA A 81 3.24 -14.30 1.84
N ILE A 82 2.67 -13.20 2.34
CA ILE A 82 1.87 -13.21 3.58
C ILE A 82 0.64 -14.09 3.42
N TYR A 83 -0.11 -13.91 2.32
CA TYR A 83 -1.28 -14.71 1.99
C TYR A 83 -0.97 -16.22 2.01
N LEU A 84 0.11 -16.63 1.32
CA LEU A 84 0.56 -18.03 1.32
C LEU A 84 0.89 -18.52 2.73
N ARG A 85 1.55 -17.72 3.57
CA ARG A 85 1.84 -18.13 4.95
C ARG A 85 0.61 -18.27 5.82
N CYS A 86 -0.44 -17.50 5.55
CA CYS A 86 -1.68 -17.56 6.33
C CYS A 86 -2.61 -18.71 5.89
N ASP A 87 -2.53 -19.16 4.64
CA ASP A 87 -3.40 -20.22 4.11
C ASP A 87 -2.77 -21.63 4.21
N PHE A 88 -1.43 -21.71 4.27
CA PHE A 88 -0.68 -22.99 4.43
C PHE A 88 -0.06 -23.18 5.82
N GLY A 89 -0.25 -22.23 6.74
CA GLY A 89 0.31 -22.22 8.10
C GLY A 89 -0.59 -22.85 9.16
#